data_AF-B1YH12-F1
#
_entry.id   AF-B1YH12-F1
#
_cell.length_a   1.000
_cell.length_b   1.000
_cell.length_c   1.000
_cell.angle_alpha   90.00
_cell.angle_beta   90.00
_cell.angle_gamma   90.00
#
_symmetry.space_group_name_H-M   'P 1'
#
loop_
_entity.id
_entity.type
_entity.pdbx_description
1 polymer ?
#
loop_
_entity_poly.entity_id
_entity_poly.type
_entity_poly.pdbx_seq_one_letter_code
_entity_poly.pdbx_strand_id
1 'polypeptide(L)'
;MEFTHWKRRLQDHLERMGFDLRIERLAMQDILKLEATHGAFLFFPITINLYERMGWQMVAIESHHPESVDDLFAEAQVQSLFQMTMMTFEEEEREYILGFYSNTGRYLTDTLSLTGQLVRVIEEEWNDGEPLRIATFEPFPGLFVAPSFAHQTYAFAAVEDHWQLFVGRTGRPASDYRLDGTVLAPHRVPESELFTRIPLAVPLHEFEDVRTRLQAERTEVQSFLAQVMAVMQVYDPSFGFAWRGTVTFFHGIPVNPFAQRLWLDDGHKRFRIMQQGSRRILALGDTAPEAIERLDEAVGAGEPDGTPVSAVGQLLLGIWKQFESDETTYLTEVSCEGISRQQVENRVHNALARQETIDWIVRAQNSNDSCRFAGLTITFPHRPPGLVRIQRTEDLTGNR
;
A
#
# COMPACT_ATOMS: atom_id res chain seq x y z
N MET A 1 26.89 -28.38 15.40
CA MET A 1 25.93 -27.67 14.55
C MET A 1 24.73 -28.60 14.47
N GLU A 2 23.76 -28.40 15.35
CA GLU A 2 22.58 -29.27 15.44
C GLU A 2 21.74 -29.07 14.20
N PHE A 3 21.64 -30.12 13.41
CA PHE A 3 20.67 -30.20 12.35
C PHE A 3 19.29 -30.23 13.02
N THR A 4 18.43 -29.22 12.80
CA THR A 4 17.09 -29.23 13.40
C THR A 4 16.30 -30.41 12.83
N HIS A 5 15.77 -31.24 13.75
CA HIS A 5 15.21 -32.57 13.45
C HIS A 5 14.14 -32.56 12.35
N TRP A 6 13.42 -31.44 12.20
CA TRP A 6 12.37 -31.26 11.20
C TRP A 6 12.85 -31.26 9.74
N LYS A 7 13.97 -30.59 9.42
CA LYS A 7 14.47 -30.51 8.03
C LYS A 7 14.78 -31.90 7.46
N ARG A 8 15.22 -32.83 8.32
CA ARG A 8 15.57 -34.22 7.95
C ARG A 8 14.30 -35.02 7.74
N ARG A 9 13.34 -34.89 8.65
CA ARG A 9 12.07 -35.58 8.52
C ARG A 9 11.33 -35.16 7.27
N LEU A 10 11.31 -33.86 6.95
CA LEU A 10 10.67 -33.37 5.73
C LEU A 10 11.39 -33.90 4.48
N GLN A 11 12.73 -33.95 4.49
CA GLN A 11 13.50 -34.60 3.44
C GLN A 11 13.11 -36.10 3.30
N ASP A 12 13.13 -36.86 4.40
CA ASP A 12 12.79 -38.29 4.40
C ASP A 12 11.32 -38.51 3.95
N HIS A 13 10.42 -37.58 4.28
CA HIS A 13 9.03 -37.61 3.83
C HIS A 13 8.92 -37.42 2.32
N LEU A 14 9.63 -36.44 1.73
CA LEU A 14 9.70 -36.25 0.28
C LEU A 14 10.28 -37.46 -0.45
N GLU A 15 11.33 -38.08 0.09
CA GLU A 15 11.90 -39.33 -0.46
C GLU A 15 10.87 -40.47 -0.44
N ARG A 16 10.10 -40.64 0.65
CA ARG A 16 9.02 -41.64 0.74
C ARG A 16 7.88 -41.40 -0.25
N MET A 17 7.62 -40.14 -0.59
CA MET A 17 6.65 -39.77 -1.62
C MET A 17 7.15 -40.08 -3.04
N GLY A 18 8.42 -40.45 -3.21
CA GLY A 18 9.02 -40.84 -4.50
C GLY A 18 9.81 -39.74 -5.19
N PHE A 19 10.14 -38.64 -4.50
CA PHE A 19 10.99 -37.59 -5.07
C PHE A 19 12.44 -38.06 -5.13
N ASP A 20 13.09 -37.82 -6.28
CA ASP A 20 14.55 -37.88 -6.37
C ASP A 20 15.13 -36.54 -5.90
N LEU A 21 15.96 -36.58 -4.86
CA LEU A 21 16.48 -35.42 -4.16
C LEU A 21 18.00 -35.31 -4.30
N ARG A 22 18.47 -34.15 -4.76
CA ARG A 22 19.86 -33.75 -4.62
C ARG A 22 19.99 -32.70 -3.53
N ILE A 23 20.84 -32.98 -2.54
CA ILE A 23 20.91 -32.24 -1.29
C ILE A 23 22.16 -31.37 -1.25
N GLU A 24 21.99 -30.09 -1.00
CA GLU A 24 23.06 -29.12 -0.77
C GLU A 24 22.90 -28.50 0.62
N ARG A 25 23.95 -28.59 1.45
CA ARG A 25 23.94 -28.04 2.81
C ARG A 25 24.71 -26.73 2.85
N LEU A 26 24.00 -25.63 3.09
CA LEU A 26 24.59 -24.32 3.28
C LEU A 26 24.81 -24.07 4.77
N ALA A 27 25.77 -24.80 5.34
CA ALA A 27 25.98 -24.89 6.80
C ALA A 27 26.24 -23.53 7.48
N MET A 28 26.79 -22.53 6.77
CA MET A 28 27.00 -21.19 7.35
C MET A 28 25.71 -20.38 7.49
N GLN A 29 24.61 -20.81 6.85
CA GLN A 29 23.32 -20.10 6.85
C GLN A 29 22.21 -20.92 7.53
N ASP A 30 22.52 -22.13 8.03
CA ASP A 30 21.52 -23.10 8.50
C ASP A 30 20.38 -23.34 7.49
N ILE A 31 20.72 -23.40 6.20
CA ILE A 31 19.78 -23.67 5.11
C ILE A 31 20.05 -25.05 4.53
N LEU A 32 18.99 -25.84 4.37
CA LEU A 32 19.01 -27.09 3.61
C LEU A 32 18.34 -26.86 2.27
N LYS A 33 19.11 -26.95 1.18
CA LYS A 33 18.60 -26.85 -0.18
C LYS A 33 18.40 -28.25 -0.76
N LEU A 34 17.20 -28.51 -1.28
CA LEU A 34 16.78 -29.76 -1.90
C LEU A 34 16.40 -29.46 -3.36
N GLU A 35 17.19 -29.95 -4.31
CA GLU A 35 16.78 -30.00 -5.71
C GLU A 35 15.93 -31.26 -5.87
N ALA A 36 14.63 -31.09 -6.10
CA ALA A 36 13.66 -32.17 -6.09
C ALA A 36 13.04 -32.37 -7.47
N THR A 37 12.94 -33.64 -7.90
CA THR A 37 12.30 -34.02 -9.16
C THR A 37 11.36 -35.19 -8.94
N HIS A 38 10.17 -35.12 -9.56
CA HIS A 38 9.19 -36.19 -9.48
C HIS A 38 8.40 -36.30 -10.78
N GLY A 39 8.83 -37.21 -11.66
CA GLY A 39 8.32 -37.34 -13.03
C GLY A 39 6.83 -37.66 -13.17
N ALA A 40 6.15 -38.05 -12.08
CA ALA A 40 4.70 -38.29 -12.07
C ALA A 40 3.87 -37.18 -11.39
N PHE A 41 4.50 -36.20 -10.71
CA PHE A 41 3.78 -35.22 -9.89
C PHE A 41 4.03 -33.78 -10.35
N LEU A 42 5.25 -33.48 -10.79
CA LEU A 42 5.61 -32.17 -11.35
C LEU A 42 6.11 -32.34 -12.78
N PHE A 43 5.67 -31.45 -13.66
CA PHE A 43 6.17 -31.38 -15.05
C PHE A 43 7.54 -30.71 -15.17
N PHE A 44 8.09 -30.19 -14.06
CA PHE A 44 9.33 -29.43 -14.01
C PHE A 44 10.07 -29.70 -12.67
N PRO A 45 11.41 -29.53 -12.65
CA PRO A 45 12.18 -29.59 -11.42
C PRO A 45 11.84 -28.41 -10.49
N ILE A 46 11.96 -28.63 -9.18
CA ILE A 46 11.82 -27.58 -8.16
C ILE A 46 13.05 -27.54 -7.26
N THR A 47 13.31 -26.39 -6.66
CA THR A 47 14.26 -26.21 -5.56
C THR A 47 13.49 -25.86 -4.30
N ILE A 48 13.76 -26.56 -3.21
CA ILE A 48 13.16 -26.33 -1.90
C ILE A 48 14.27 -25.89 -0.95
N ASN A 49 14.13 -24.70 -0.36
CA ASN A 49 15.01 -24.20 0.68
C ASN A 49 14.30 -24.31 2.03
N LEU A 50 14.90 -25.05 2.96
CA LEU A 50 14.41 -25.22 4.34
C LEU A 50 15.28 -24.42 5.30
N TYR A 51 14.66 -23.52 6.05
CA TYR A 51 15.35 -22.61 6.97
C TYR A 51 14.40 -22.15 8.07
N GLU A 52 14.94 -21.51 9.11
CA GLU A 52 14.14 -20.90 10.16
C GLU A 52 14.27 -19.38 10.07
N ARG A 53 13.15 -18.67 10.20
CA ARG A 53 13.14 -17.21 10.16
C ARG A 53 11.99 -16.64 10.96
N MET A 54 12.24 -15.68 11.86
CA MET A 54 11.22 -15.10 12.75
C MET A 54 10.32 -16.17 13.42
N GLY A 55 10.91 -17.27 13.90
CA GLY A 55 10.17 -18.38 14.54
C GLY A 55 9.40 -19.31 13.58
N TRP A 56 9.41 -19.05 12.27
CA TRP A 56 8.80 -19.92 11.25
C TRP A 56 9.77 -21.00 10.78
N GLN A 57 9.25 -22.19 10.55
CA GLN A 57 9.93 -23.23 9.80
C GLN A 57 9.55 -23.08 8.33
N MET A 58 10.44 -22.44 7.57
CA MET A 58 10.17 -22.00 6.22
C MET A 58 10.44 -23.10 5.20
N VAL A 59 9.52 -23.25 4.25
CA VAL A 59 9.64 -24.12 3.07
C VAL A 59 9.50 -23.25 1.82
N ALA A 60 10.61 -22.67 1.36
CA ALA A 60 10.60 -21.85 0.16
C ALA A 60 10.81 -22.72 -1.09
N ILE A 61 9.88 -22.68 -2.02
CA ILE A 61 9.86 -23.46 -3.25
C ILE A 61 10.09 -22.52 -4.44
N GLU A 62 10.97 -22.91 -5.34
CA GLU A 62 11.21 -22.28 -6.63
C GLU A 62 11.00 -23.33 -7.72
N SER A 63 10.28 -22.97 -8.78
CA SER A 63 10.11 -23.85 -9.94
C SER A 63 11.03 -23.47 -11.08
N HIS A 64 11.58 -24.48 -11.74
CA HIS A 64 12.49 -24.35 -12.88
C HIS A 64 11.77 -24.76 -14.17
N HIS A 65 10.59 -24.18 -14.41
CA HIS A 65 9.80 -24.42 -15.61
C HIS A 65 10.23 -23.51 -16.78
N PRO A 66 10.05 -23.96 -18.04
CA PRO A 66 10.31 -23.11 -19.20
C PRO A 66 9.27 -21.98 -19.30
N GLU A 67 9.63 -20.87 -19.95
CA GLU A 67 8.77 -19.67 -20.15
C GLU A 67 7.42 -19.97 -20.83
N SER A 68 7.29 -21.13 -21.50
CA SER A 68 6.03 -21.58 -22.08
C SER A 68 4.99 -22.05 -21.06
N VAL A 69 5.40 -22.30 -19.81
CA VAL A 69 4.51 -22.67 -18.71
C VAL A 69 4.16 -21.41 -17.94
N ASP A 70 2.86 -21.15 -17.82
CA ASP A 70 2.35 -20.00 -17.06
C ASP A 70 2.62 -20.14 -15.56
N ASP A 71 3.06 -19.05 -14.93
CA ASP A 71 3.39 -18.99 -13.50
C ASP A 71 2.19 -19.39 -12.62
N LEU A 72 0.97 -19.04 -13.03
CA LEU A 72 -0.25 -19.40 -12.30
C LEU A 72 -0.52 -20.90 -12.32
N PHE A 73 -0.22 -21.55 -13.45
CA PHE A 73 -0.37 -23.00 -13.56
C PHE A 73 0.67 -23.74 -12.71
N ALA A 74 1.91 -23.24 -12.69
CA ALA A 74 2.95 -23.80 -11.83
C ALA A 74 2.68 -23.55 -10.35
N GLU A 75 2.20 -22.36 -9.99
CA GLU A 75 1.75 -22.02 -8.64
C GLU A 75 0.68 -23.01 -8.16
N ALA A 76 -0.32 -23.34 -8.99
CA ALA A 76 -1.36 -24.30 -8.62
C ALA A 76 -0.83 -25.72 -8.36
N GLN A 77 0.15 -26.18 -9.15
CA GLN A 77 0.81 -27.47 -8.92
C GLN A 77 1.65 -27.47 -7.65
N VAL A 78 2.44 -26.41 -7.43
CA VAL A 78 3.27 -26.26 -6.23
C VAL A 78 2.41 -26.14 -4.98
N GLN A 79 1.28 -25.41 -5.05
CA GLN A 79 0.31 -25.33 -3.97
C GLN A 79 -0.27 -26.71 -3.65
N SER A 80 -0.64 -27.48 -4.67
CA SER A 80 -1.20 -28.84 -4.49
C SER A 80 -0.16 -29.79 -3.87
N LEU A 81 1.10 -29.71 -4.32
CA LEU A 81 2.21 -30.44 -3.70
C LEU A 81 2.32 -30.07 -2.22
N PHE A 82 2.42 -28.77 -1.94
CA PHE A 82 2.61 -28.26 -0.59
C PHE A 82 1.50 -28.72 0.34
N GLN A 83 0.23 -28.60 -0.06
CA GLN A 83 -0.91 -29.06 0.73
C GLN A 83 -0.84 -30.56 1.04
N MET A 84 -0.53 -31.39 0.03
CA MET A 84 -0.44 -32.84 0.23
C MET A 84 0.72 -33.22 1.17
N THR A 85 1.88 -32.57 1.03
CA THR A 85 3.05 -32.79 1.89
C THR A 85 2.78 -32.31 3.32
N MET A 86 2.20 -31.11 3.49
CA MET A 86 2.01 -30.50 4.80
C MET A 86 0.87 -31.09 5.60
N MET A 87 -0.25 -31.46 4.97
CA MET A 87 -1.37 -32.09 5.68
C MET A 87 -0.91 -33.32 6.48
N THR A 88 0.01 -34.11 5.91
CA THR A 88 0.56 -35.29 6.59
C THR A 88 1.61 -34.91 7.64
N PHE A 89 2.39 -33.86 7.39
CA PHE A 89 3.54 -33.51 8.21
C PHE A 89 3.18 -32.63 9.43
N GLU A 90 2.31 -31.65 9.29
CA GLU A 90 1.89 -30.75 10.38
C GLU A 90 1.03 -31.48 11.43
N GLU A 91 0.17 -32.43 11.02
CA GLU A 91 -0.60 -33.28 11.94
C GLU A 91 0.30 -34.09 12.88
N GLU A 92 1.45 -34.55 12.39
CA GLU A 92 2.40 -35.36 13.14
C GLU A 92 3.32 -34.53 14.05
N GLU A 93 3.69 -33.32 13.63
CA GLU A 93 4.83 -32.59 14.21
C GLU A 93 4.48 -31.34 15.03
N ARG A 94 3.25 -30.80 14.92
CA ARG A 94 2.81 -29.56 15.62
C ARG A 94 3.75 -28.37 15.39
N GLU A 95 4.27 -28.28 14.18
CA GLU A 95 5.25 -27.30 13.75
C GLU A 95 4.58 -26.08 13.08
N TYR A 96 5.15 -24.89 13.20
CA TYR A 96 4.64 -23.67 12.52
C TYR A 96 5.29 -23.55 11.15
N ILE A 97 4.80 -24.35 10.20
CA ILE A 97 5.38 -24.41 8.87
C ILE A 97 4.76 -23.33 8.00
N LEU A 98 5.60 -22.57 7.30
CA LEU A 98 5.17 -21.58 6.33
C LEU A 98 5.84 -21.84 4.99
N GLY A 99 5.01 -22.11 3.99
CA GLY A 99 5.48 -22.26 2.62
C GLY A 99 5.55 -20.93 1.89
N PHE A 100 6.45 -20.84 0.92
CA PHE A 100 6.59 -19.65 0.07
C PHE A 100 6.94 -20.07 -1.35
N TYR A 101 6.19 -19.62 -2.33
CA TYR A 101 6.48 -19.84 -3.74
C TYR A 101 7.19 -18.63 -4.34
N SER A 102 8.48 -18.81 -4.64
CA SER A 102 9.41 -17.72 -4.96
C SER A 102 9.09 -17.05 -6.30
N ASN A 103 8.62 -17.80 -7.29
CA ASN A 103 8.34 -17.28 -8.62
C ASN A 103 7.25 -16.20 -8.62
N THR A 104 6.26 -16.30 -7.72
CA THR A 104 5.12 -15.38 -7.67
C THR A 104 4.96 -14.62 -6.35
N GLY A 105 5.86 -14.88 -5.39
CA GLY A 105 5.85 -14.28 -4.07
C GLY A 105 4.72 -14.75 -3.15
N ARG A 106 4.02 -15.85 -3.48
CA ARG A 106 2.83 -16.31 -2.76
C ARG A 106 3.18 -17.12 -1.52
N TYR A 107 2.50 -16.88 -0.40
CA TYR A 107 2.56 -17.80 0.75
C TYR A 107 1.72 -19.04 0.52
N LEU A 108 2.24 -20.18 0.97
CA LEU A 108 1.58 -21.47 0.93
C LEU A 108 1.35 -21.94 2.36
N THR A 109 0.13 -22.35 2.66
CA THR A 109 -0.25 -22.85 3.98
C THR A 109 -1.17 -24.05 3.83
N ASP A 110 -1.16 -24.96 4.82
CA ASP A 110 -2.30 -25.85 5.02
C ASP A 110 -3.46 -25.04 5.60
N THR A 111 -4.63 -25.10 4.96
CA THR A 111 -5.79 -24.25 5.32
C THR A 111 -6.39 -24.60 6.68
N LEU A 112 -6.15 -25.82 7.18
CA LEU A 112 -6.68 -26.27 8.47
C LEU A 112 -5.72 -25.97 9.63
N SER A 113 -4.44 -25.71 9.34
CA SER A 113 -3.43 -25.49 10.37
C SER A 113 -3.52 -24.10 11.00
N LEU A 114 -2.84 -23.92 12.14
CA LEU A 114 -2.79 -22.62 12.83
C LEU A 114 -2.15 -21.56 11.94
N THR A 115 -1.13 -21.94 11.15
CA THR A 115 -0.49 -21.07 10.16
C THR A 115 -1.50 -20.64 9.10
N GLY A 116 -2.26 -21.59 8.53
CA GLY A 116 -3.28 -21.26 7.54
C GLY A 116 -4.41 -20.40 8.07
N GLN A 117 -4.83 -20.63 9.31
CA GLN A 117 -5.83 -19.79 9.97
C GLN A 117 -5.33 -18.36 10.19
N LEU A 118 -4.07 -18.18 10.61
CA LEU A 118 -3.45 -16.86 10.73
C LEU A 118 -3.39 -16.15 9.37
N VAL A 119 -2.83 -16.80 8.34
CA VAL A 119 -2.68 -16.22 7.00
C VAL A 119 -4.04 -15.84 6.43
N ARG A 120 -5.05 -16.70 6.55
CA ARG A 120 -6.41 -16.40 6.12
C ARG A 120 -6.99 -15.16 6.81
N VAL A 121 -6.81 -15.02 8.13
CA VAL A 121 -7.30 -13.83 8.85
C VAL A 121 -6.59 -12.56 8.37
N ILE A 122 -5.30 -12.63 8.06
CA ILE A 122 -4.58 -11.49 7.47
C ILE A 122 -5.10 -11.17 6.07
N GLU A 123 -5.31 -12.19 5.22
CA GLU A 123 -5.86 -12.02 3.87
C GLU A 123 -7.23 -11.32 3.93
N GLU A 124 -8.15 -11.84 4.75
CA GLU A 124 -9.50 -11.29 4.93
C GLU A 124 -9.47 -9.84 5.43
N GLU A 125 -8.67 -9.53 6.46
CA GLU A 125 -8.74 -8.23 7.13
C GLU A 125 -7.87 -7.15 6.47
N TRP A 126 -6.72 -7.53 5.92
CA TRP A 126 -5.70 -6.60 5.45
C TRP A 126 -5.44 -6.68 3.94
N ASN A 127 -5.90 -7.72 3.25
CA ASN A 127 -5.73 -7.87 1.81
C ASN A 127 -7.06 -8.09 1.06
N ASP A 128 -8.19 -7.73 1.69
CA ASP A 128 -9.53 -7.82 1.12
C ASP A 128 -9.89 -9.24 0.60
N GLY A 129 -9.34 -10.28 1.23
CA GLY A 129 -9.54 -11.69 0.89
C GLY A 129 -8.65 -12.21 -0.24
N GLU A 130 -7.82 -11.36 -0.86
CA GLU A 130 -6.89 -11.78 -1.89
C GLU A 130 -5.69 -12.52 -1.29
N PRO A 131 -5.08 -13.50 -2.01
CA PRO A 131 -3.91 -14.20 -1.54
C PRO A 131 -2.74 -13.27 -1.22
N LEU A 132 -2.09 -13.46 -0.07
CA LEU A 132 -0.91 -12.67 0.28
C LEU A 132 0.25 -12.97 -0.68
N ARG A 133 0.76 -11.90 -1.27
CA ARG A 133 1.95 -11.92 -2.13
C ARG A 133 2.97 -10.93 -1.62
N ILE A 134 4.22 -11.35 -1.57
CA ILE A 134 5.35 -10.49 -1.27
C ILE A 134 5.91 -9.95 -2.59
N ALA A 135 5.93 -8.61 -2.72
CA ALA A 135 6.57 -7.93 -3.85
C ALA A 135 8.09 -7.69 -3.66
N THR A 136 8.71 -8.30 -2.64
CA THR A 136 10.11 -8.05 -2.25
C THR A 136 11.06 -9.08 -2.86
N PHE A 137 12.23 -8.62 -3.31
CA PHE A 137 13.34 -9.44 -3.83
C PHE A 137 14.11 -10.21 -2.75
N GLU A 138 13.47 -10.54 -1.63
CA GLU A 138 14.15 -11.23 -0.54
C GLU A 138 14.19 -12.74 -0.81
N PRO A 139 15.37 -13.37 -0.88
CA PRO A 139 15.48 -14.77 -1.27
C PRO A 139 14.96 -15.76 -0.22
N PHE A 140 14.76 -15.31 1.04
CA PHE A 140 14.40 -16.18 2.17
C PHE A 140 13.39 -15.49 3.12
N PRO A 141 12.17 -15.14 2.69
CA PRO A 141 11.25 -14.32 3.50
C PRO A 141 10.72 -15.04 4.76
N GLY A 142 10.28 -14.28 5.78
CA GLY A 142 9.36 -14.76 6.82
C GLY A 142 7.92 -14.38 6.49
N LEU A 143 6.97 -14.44 7.43
CA LEU A 143 5.61 -13.91 7.21
C LEU A 143 5.57 -12.38 7.27
N PHE A 144 5.97 -11.75 6.16
CA PHE A 144 5.96 -10.31 5.92
C PHE A 144 4.74 -9.87 5.10
N VAL A 145 4.12 -8.77 5.53
CA VAL A 145 2.87 -8.27 4.98
C VAL A 145 2.95 -6.76 4.77
N ALA A 146 2.55 -6.32 3.59
CA ALA A 146 2.50 -4.91 3.21
C ALA A 146 1.08 -4.53 2.74
N PRO A 147 0.08 -4.41 3.65
CA PRO A 147 -1.31 -4.07 3.31
C PRO A 147 -1.49 -2.67 2.69
N SER A 148 -2.05 -2.49 1.49
CA SER A 148 -2.09 -1.19 0.76
C SER A 148 -2.37 0.09 1.58
N PHE A 149 -3.20 0.01 2.63
CA PHE A 149 -3.51 1.12 3.54
C PHE A 149 -2.36 1.58 4.46
N ALA A 150 -1.40 0.71 4.76
CA ALA A 150 -0.40 0.95 5.80
C ALA A 150 0.93 1.50 5.26
N HIS A 151 1.62 2.26 6.11
CA HIS A 151 2.85 2.97 5.74
C HIS A 151 4.13 2.24 6.18
N GLN A 152 4.00 1.18 6.98
CA GLN A 152 5.07 0.26 7.36
C GLN A 152 4.76 -1.16 6.85
N THR A 153 5.82 -1.95 6.70
CA THR A 153 5.70 -3.40 6.53
C THR A 153 5.47 -4.03 7.90
N TYR A 154 4.71 -5.11 7.95
CA TYR A 154 4.44 -5.89 9.15
C TYR A 154 5.13 -7.26 9.02
N ALA A 155 5.58 -7.81 10.14
CA ALA A 155 6.06 -9.19 10.22
C ALA A 155 5.35 -9.91 11.36
N PHE A 156 4.93 -11.14 11.13
CA PHE A 156 4.31 -11.99 12.14
C PHE A 156 5.29 -13.09 12.52
N ALA A 157 5.32 -13.49 13.79
CA ALA A 157 6.13 -14.59 14.28
C ALA A 157 5.36 -15.38 15.34
N ALA A 158 5.60 -16.70 15.39
CA ALA A 158 5.28 -17.48 16.58
C ALA A 158 6.38 -17.23 17.62
N VAL A 159 6.02 -16.67 18.76
CA VAL A 159 6.94 -16.45 19.90
C VAL A 159 6.27 -17.00 21.14
N GLU A 160 6.88 -18.04 21.71
CA GLU A 160 6.30 -18.80 22.83
C GLU A 160 4.90 -19.29 22.44
N ASP A 161 3.85 -18.89 23.16
CA ASP A 161 2.45 -19.25 22.90
C ASP A 161 1.63 -18.11 22.26
N HIS A 162 2.30 -17.17 21.59
CA HIS A 162 1.64 -16.01 20.98
C HIS A 162 2.06 -15.75 19.52
N TRP A 163 1.11 -15.26 18.73
CA TRP A 163 1.38 -14.51 17.51
C TRP A 163 1.89 -13.12 17.89
N GLN A 164 3.18 -12.90 17.69
CA GLN A 164 3.83 -11.62 17.92
C GLN A 164 3.89 -10.83 16.60
N LEU A 165 3.38 -9.60 16.63
CA LEU A 165 3.49 -8.69 15.50
C LEU A 165 4.72 -7.79 15.65
N PHE A 166 5.37 -7.53 14.54
CA PHE A 166 6.49 -6.60 14.40
C PHE A 166 6.22 -5.66 13.24
N VAL A 167 6.88 -4.51 13.28
CA VAL A 167 6.73 -3.45 12.28
C VAL A 167 8.09 -3.05 11.75
N GLY A 168 8.17 -2.85 10.44
CA GLY A 168 9.38 -2.42 9.77
C GLY A 168 9.80 -1.03 10.26
N ARG A 169 11.09 -0.86 10.56
CA ARG A 169 11.66 0.44 10.95
C ARG A 169 11.64 1.47 9.82
N THR A 170 11.46 1.02 8.59
CA THR A 170 11.47 1.84 7.37
C THR A 170 10.10 1.75 6.67
N GLY A 171 9.72 2.81 5.95
CA GLY A 171 8.51 2.81 5.13
C GLY A 171 8.59 1.77 3.99
N ARG A 172 7.46 1.52 3.30
CA ARG A 172 7.37 0.49 2.24
C ARG A 172 8.14 0.79 0.95
N PRO A 173 8.58 -0.25 0.21
CA PRO A 173 8.83 -1.62 0.68
C PRO A 173 10.05 -1.60 1.59
N ALA A 174 10.40 -2.73 2.21
CA ALA A 174 11.69 -2.91 2.88
C ALA A 174 12.88 -2.89 1.89
N SER A 175 12.96 -1.86 1.04
CA SER A 175 14.17 -1.39 0.39
C SER A 175 14.72 -0.26 1.26
N ASP A 176 15.68 -0.63 2.09
CA ASP A 176 17.01 -0.01 2.10
C ASP A 176 17.11 1.46 2.48
N TYR A 177 16.49 1.90 3.58
CA TYR A 177 16.90 3.17 4.19
C TYR A 177 16.91 3.10 5.71
N ARG A 178 18.10 3.03 6.30
CA ARG A 178 18.26 3.57 7.66
C ARG A 178 17.81 5.04 7.67
N LEU A 179 17.43 5.55 8.84
CA LEU A 179 17.13 6.98 9.04
C LEU A 179 18.25 7.93 8.54
N ASP A 180 19.48 7.42 8.38
CA ASP A 180 20.65 8.10 7.82
C ASP A 180 20.83 8.02 6.29
N GLY A 181 19.93 7.32 5.58
CA GLY A 181 19.95 7.21 4.12
C GLY A 181 20.81 6.06 3.55
N THR A 182 21.34 5.16 4.39
CA THR A 182 22.15 4.02 3.93
C THR A 182 21.30 2.90 3.34
N VAL A 183 21.68 2.43 2.14
CA VAL A 183 21.09 1.30 1.42
C VAL A 183 21.55 -0.03 2.05
N LEU A 184 20.62 -0.86 2.49
CA LEU A 184 20.88 -2.08 3.26
C LEU A 184 20.60 -3.36 2.46
N ALA A 185 21.62 -4.04 1.94
CA ALA A 185 21.38 -5.36 1.34
C ALA A 185 20.78 -6.34 2.38
N PRO A 186 19.53 -6.85 2.20
CA PRO A 186 18.72 -7.43 3.27
C PRO A 186 19.27 -8.73 3.86
N HIS A 187 20.11 -9.46 3.13
CA HIS A 187 20.71 -10.73 3.58
C HIS A 187 21.80 -10.57 4.67
N ARG A 188 22.14 -9.34 5.09
CA ARG A 188 23.18 -9.09 6.10
C ARG A 188 22.69 -8.34 7.34
N VAL A 189 21.42 -7.97 7.38
CA VAL A 189 20.89 -7.13 8.44
C VAL A 189 20.11 -7.99 9.42
N PRO A 190 20.48 -8.01 10.71
CA PRO A 190 19.73 -8.72 11.73
C PRO A 190 18.24 -8.34 11.73
N GLU A 191 17.36 -9.29 12.04
CA GLU A 191 15.90 -9.03 12.11
C GLU A 191 15.58 -7.89 13.09
N SER A 192 16.33 -7.80 14.19
CA SER A 192 16.26 -6.73 15.20
C SER A 192 16.65 -5.36 14.67
N GLU A 193 17.28 -5.27 13.49
CA GLU A 193 17.60 -4.04 12.78
C GLU A 193 16.55 -3.67 11.73
N LEU A 194 15.81 -4.65 11.19
CA LEU A 194 14.76 -4.46 10.19
C LEU A 194 13.39 -4.18 10.82
N PHE A 195 13.09 -4.89 11.90
CA PHE A 195 11.78 -4.89 12.55
C PHE A 195 11.89 -4.54 14.03
N THR A 196 10.88 -3.83 14.52
CA THR A 196 10.69 -3.61 15.96
C THR A 196 9.44 -4.33 16.43
N ARG A 197 9.57 -4.96 17.60
CA ARG A 197 8.45 -5.58 18.31
C ARG A 197 7.47 -4.51 18.77
N ILE A 198 6.18 -4.71 18.48
CA ILE A 198 5.11 -3.84 18.99
C ILE A 198 4.37 -4.55 20.13
N PRO A 199 3.65 -3.82 21.02
CA PRO A 199 2.93 -4.41 22.16
C PRO A 199 1.70 -5.26 21.76
N LEU A 200 1.62 -5.69 20.50
CA LEU A 200 0.55 -6.52 19.97
C LEU A 200 1.02 -7.97 19.93
N ALA A 201 0.50 -8.75 20.89
CA ALA A 201 0.66 -10.19 20.98
C ALA A 201 -0.72 -10.80 21.21
N VAL A 202 -1.01 -11.89 20.50
CA VAL A 202 -2.29 -12.60 20.62
C VAL A 202 -2.02 -14.09 20.80
N PRO A 203 -2.72 -14.80 21.70
CA PRO A 203 -2.52 -16.24 21.84
C PRO A 203 -2.70 -16.98 20.52
N LEU A 204 -1.90 -18.04 20.30
CA LEU A 204 -1.82 -18.72 18.99
C LEU A 204 -3.16 -19.27 18.47
N HIS A 205 -4.11 -19.55 19.36
CA HIS A 205 -5.42 -20.15 19.03
C HIS A 205 -6.57 -19.14 19.01
N GLU A 206 -6.33 -17.87 19.35
CA GLU A 206 -7.38 -16.85 19.48
C GLU A 206 -7.48 -15.98 18.22
N PHE A 207 -7.94 -16.58 17.12
CA PHE A 207 -7.98 -15.92 15.81
C PHE A 207 -8.98 -14.76 15.72
N GLU A 208 -10.04 -14.74 16.54
CA GLU A 208 -10.96 -13.60 16.64
C GLU A 208 -10.30 -12.38 17.30
N ASP A 209 -9.37 -12.61 18.23
CA ASP A 209 -8.56 -11.54 18.81
C ASP A 209 -7.57 -11.01 17.78
N VAL A 210 -6.95 -11.89 16.98
CA VAL A 210 -6.13 -11.45 15.83
C VAL A 210 -6.97 -10.56 14.92
N ARG A 211 -8.15 -11.03 14.50
CA ARG A 211 -9.08 -10.29 13.63
C ARG A 211 -9.38 -8.89 14.18
N THR A 212 -9.81 -8.83 15.45
CA THR A 212 -10.15 -7.57 16.12
C THR A 212 -8.97 -6.59 16.13
N ARG A 213 -7.76 -7.10 16.37
CA ARG A 213 -6.53 -6.30 16.41
C ARG A 213 -6.12 -5.78 15.02
N LEU A 214 -6.21 -6.63 13.99
CA LEU A 214 -5.95 -6.23 12.60
C LEU A 214 -6.95 -5.17 12.13
N GLN A 215 -8.24 -5.34 12.45
CA GLN A 215 -9.29 -4.36 12.15
C GLN A 215 -9.06 -3.03 12.83
N ALA A 216 -8.66 -3.05 14.12
CA ALA A 216 -8.34 -1.83 14.85
C ALA A 216 -7.17 -1.06 14.21
N GLU A 217 -6.11 -1.76 13.79
CA GLU A 217 -4.96 -1.14 13.10
C GLU A 217 -5.33 -0.53 11.75
N ARG A 218 -6.18 -1.21 10.95
CA ARG A 218 -6.69 -0.70 9.67
C ARG A 218 -7.59 0.52 9.88
N THR A 219 -8.55 0.41 10.80
CA THR A 219 -9.52 1.46 11.13
C THR A 219 -8.83 2.72 11.63
N GLU A 220 -7.82 2.61 12.49
CA GLU A 220 -7.08 3.75 13.00
C GLU A 220 -6.36 4.52 11.89
N VAL A 221 -5.69 3.84 10.96
CA VAL A 221 -4.99 4.48 9.83
C VAL A 221 -5.96 5.19 8.91
N GLN A 222 -7.04 4.50 8.52
CA GLN A 222 -8.04 5.05 7.62
C GLN A 222 -8.80 6.21 8.26
N SER A 223 -9.17 6.09 9.54
CA SER A 223 -9.82 7.17 10.30
C SER A 223 -8.91 8.38 10.42
N PHE A 224 -7.61 8.18 10.71
CA PHE A 224 -6.67 9.28 10.78
C PHE A 224 -6.53 10.00 9.43
N LEU A 225 -6.40 9.25 8.33
CA LEU A 225 -6.38 9.83 6.99
C LEU A 225 -7.67 10.63 6.72
N ALA A 226 -8.84 10.08 7.04
CA ALA A 226 -10.12 10.76 6.85
C ALA A 226 -10.22 12.06 7.67
N GLN A 227 -9.74 12.05 8.92
CA GLN A 227 -9.72 13.25 9.77
C GLN A 227 -8.78 14.33 9.19
N VAL A 228 -7.60 13.95 8.71
CA VAL A 228 -6.67 14.87 8.03
C VAL A 228 -7.31 15.50 6.81
N MET A 229 -7.95 14.68 5.97
CA MET A 229 -8.67 15.16 4.79
C MET A 229 -9.79 16.12 5.17
N ALA A 230 -10.56 15.82 6.22
CA ALA A 230 -11.65 16.66 6.69
C ALA A 230 -11.17 18.04 7.18
N VAL A 231 -10.09 18.08 7.97
CA VAL A 231 -9.49 19.36 8.42
C VAL A 231 -9.03 20.19 7.23
N MET A 232 -8.28 19.59 6.30
CA MET A 232 -7.80 20.30 5.12
C MET A 232 -8.95 20.83 4.25
N GLN A 233 -10.06 20.08 4.15
CA GLN A 233 -11.26 20.49 3.41
C GLN A 233 -12.03 21.66 4.03
N VAL A 234 -11.89 21.91 5.33
CA VAL A 234 -12.47 23.11 5.98
C VAL A 234 -11.82 24.38 5.42
N TYR A 235 -10.51 24.36 5.23
CA TYR A 235 -9.75 25.50 4.73
C TYR A 235 -9.73 25.56 3.19
N ASP A 236 -9.78 24.40 2.53
CA ASP A 236 -9.79 24.29 1.08
C ASP A 236 -10.76 23.18 0.63
N PRO A 237 -12.03 23.51 0.29
CA PRO A 237 -13.00 22.50 -0.11
C PRO A 237 -12.70 21.80 -1.44
N SER A 238 -11.71 22.29 -2.21
CA SER A 238 -11.21 21.59 -3.40
C SER A 238 -10.26 20.45 -3.05
N PHE A 239 -9.81 20.39 -1.80
CA PHE A 239 -8.84 19.43 -1.33
C PHE A 239 -9.41 18.00 -1.26
N GLY A 240 -8.66 17.02 -1.74
CA GLY A 240 -9.16 15.65 -1.93
C GLY A 240 -10.06 15.45 -3.15
N PHE A 241 -10.44 16.52 -3.88
CA PHE A 241 -11.14 16.39 -5.15
C PHE A 241 -10.17 15.92 -6.25
N ALA A 242 -9.98 14.60 -6.35
CA ALA A 242 -9.15 14.00 -7.37
C ALA A 242 -9.96 13.85 -8.67
N TRP A 243 -9.83 14.81 -9.58
CA TRP A 243 -10.35 14.63 -10.93
C TRP A 243 -9.30 13.90 -11.78
N ARG A 244 -9.63 12.72 -12.34
CA ARG A 244 -8.73 11.90 -13.20
C ARG A 244 -7.28 11.71 -12.67
N GLY A 245 -7.12 11.64 -11.35
CA GLY A 245 -5.81 11.44 -10.73
C GLY A 245 -4.93 12.71 -10.64
N THR A 246 -5.51 13.91 -10.71
CA THR A 246 -4.77 15.16 -10.46
C THR A 246 -4.51 15.43 -8.98
N VAL A 247 -3.39 16.10 -8.73
CA VAL A 247 -2.99 16.52 -7.38
C VAL A 247 -3.88 17.67 -6.93
N THR A 248 -4.38 17.59 -5.70
CA THR A 248 -5.14 18.66 -5.07
C THR A 248 -4.22 19.78 -4.62
N PHE A 249 -4.70 21.01 -4.65
CA PHE A 249 -3.90 22.17 -4.26
C PHE A 249 -4.37 22.66 -2.90
N PHE A 250 -3.45 23.22 -2.12
CA PHE A 250 -3.75 23.99 -0.91
C PHE A 250 -3.04 25.34 -1.05
N HIS A 251 -3.80 26.44 -0.99
CA HIS A 251 -3.28 27.79 -1.28
C HIS A 251 -2.47 27.90 -2.59
N GLY A 252 -2.84 27.16 -3.63
CA GLY A 252 -2.16 27.18 -4.94
C GLY A 252 -0.92 26.32 -5.06
N ILE A 253 -0.48 25.69 -3.97
CA ILE A 253 0.63 24.73 -3.97
C ILE A 253 0.04 23.32 -4.10
N PRO A 254 0.59 22.44 -4.96
CA PRO A 254 0.18 21.04 -4.97
C PRO A 254 0.42 20.43 -3.58
N VAL A 255 -0.66 20.01 -2.92
CA VAL A 255 -0.60 19.35 -1.63
C VAL A 255 -1.34 18.02 -1.77
N ASN A 256 -0.55 16.96 -1.81
CA ASN A 256 -1.01 15.63 -1.44
C ASN A 256 -0.61 15.41 0.02
N PRO A 257 -1.55 15.50 0.97
CA PRO A 257 -1.24 15.30 2.37
C PRO A 257 -0.91 13.82 2.54
N PHE A 258 0.27 13.56 3.06
CA PHE A 258 0.68 12.22 3.38
C PHE A 258 0.57 12.04 4.89
N ALA A 259 -0.54 11.46 5.31
CA ALA A 259 -0.86 11.16 6.70
C ALA A 259 -0.37 9.75 7.05
N GLN A 260 0.58 9.65 7.96
CA GLN A 260 1.16 8.40 8.41
C GLN A 260 0.86 8.16 9.89
N ARG A 261 0.38 6.95 10.21
CA ARG A 261 0.44 6.38 11.55
C ARG A 261 1.60 5.40 11.59
N LEU A 262 2.61 5.71 12.39
CA LEU A 262 3.84 4.94 12.53
C LEU A 262 3.95 4.36 13.94
N TRP A 263 4.42 3.12 14.03
CA TRP A 263 4.95 2.55 15.26
C TRP A 263 6.43 2.93 15.40
N LEU A 264 6.82 3.37 16.59
CA LEU A 264 8.18 3.73 16.96
C LEU A 264 8.88 2.56 17.66
N ASP A 265 10.21 2.68 17.81
CA ASP A 265 11.04 1.61 18.37
C ASP A 265 10.77 1.33 19.86
N ASP A 266 10.22 2.30 20.57
CA ASP A 266 9.80 2.18 21.98
C ASP A 266 8.40 1.56 22.13
N GLY A 267 7.76 1.19 21.03
CA GLY A 267 6.40 0.64 21.03
C GLY A 267 5.30 1.69 21.13
N HIS A 268 5.62 2.99 21.08
CA HIS A 268 4.64 4.06 20.99
C HIS A 268 4.26 4.37 19.54
N LYS A 269 3.14 5.06 19.36
CA LYS A 269 2.68 5.52 18.05
C LYS A 269 3.10 6.96 17.77
N ARG A 270 3.21 7.29 16.49
CA ARG A 270 3.41 8.64 15.98
C ARG A 270 2.46 8.90 14.83
N PHE A 271 1.77 10.02 14.90
CA PHE A 271 0.89 10.52 13.87
C PHE A 271 1.58 11.69 13.18
N ARG A 272 1.88 11.53 11.90
CA ARG A 272 2.69 12.47 11.12
C ARG A 272 1.92 12.87 9.88
N ILE A 273 1.80 14.17 9.63
CA ILE A 273 1.19 14.70 8.41
C ILE A 273 2.25 15.49 7.67
N MET A 274 2.49 15.11 6.42
CA MET A 274 3.49 15.75 5.56
C MET A 274 2.87 16.24 4.27
N GLN A 275 3.55 17.19 3.65
CA GLN A 275 3.34 17.49 2.24
C GLN A 275 4.22 16.56 1.39
N GLN A 276 3.62 15.68 0.59
CA GLN A 276 4.34 14.63 -0.15
C GLN A 276 5.45 15.19 -1.08
N GLY A 277 5.27 16.39 -1.64
CA GLY A 277 6.22 17.01 -2.58
C GLY A 277 7.42 17.70 -1.93
N SER A 278 7.29 18.23 -0.72
CA SER A 278 8.34 19.01 -0.05
C SER A 278 8.98 18.29 1.14
N ARG A 279 8.42 17.14 1.54
CA ARG A 279 8.77 16.41 2.79
C ARG A 279 8.65 17.27 4.05
N ARG A 280 8.01 18.45 3.96
CA ARG A 280 7.71 19.34 5.08
C ARG A 280 6.70 18.63 5.98
N ILE A 281 7.00 18.60 7.27
CA ILE A 281 6.07 18.15 8.30
C ILE A 281 5.10 19.31 8.55
N LEU A 282 3.82 19.08 8.29
CA LEU A 282 2.74 20.03 8.58
C LEU A 282 2.32 19.90 10.04
N ALA A 283 2.18 18.66 10.51
CA ALA A 283 1.84 18.37 11.89
C ALA A 283 2.43 17.04 12.34
N LEU A 284 2.68 16.95 13.64
CA LEU A 284 3.21 15.77 14.31
C LEU A 284 2.59 15.69 15.70
N GLY A 285 2.05 14.53 16.05
CA GLY A 285 1.48 14.27 17.37
C GLY A 285 1.76 12.86 17.85
N ASP A 286 1.69 12.68 19.16
CA ASP A 286 1.80 11.40 19.84
C ASP A 286 0.47 10.64 19.76
N THR A 287 -0.62 11.38 19.57
CA THR A 287 -1.97 10.87 19.35
C THR A 287 -2.59 11.49 18.08
N ALA A 288 -3.61 10.83 17.53
CA ALA A 288 -4.35 11.37 16.38
C ALA A 288 -4.97 12.74 16.69
N PRO A 289 -5.69 12.98 17.81
CA PRO A 289 -6.27 14.28 18.11
C PRO A 289 -5.24 15.41 18.17
N GLU A 290 -4.08 15.16 18.80
CA GLU A 290 -2.99 16.15 18.88
C GLU A 290 -2.44 16.50 17.49
N ALA A 291 -2.25 15.50 16.62
CA ALA A 291 -1.78 15.74 15.26
C ALA A 291 -2.81 16.52 14.41
N ILE A 292 -4.11 16.28 14.64
CA ILE A 292 -5.21 17.00 13.98
C ILE A 292 -5.29 18.45 14.48
N GLU A 293 -5.19 18.70 15.78
CA GLU A 293 -5.17 20.04 16.36
C GLU A 293 -3.99 20.86 15.82
N ARG A 294 -2.78 20.28 15.82
CA ARG A 294 -1.59 20.94 15.25
C ARG A 294 -1.71 21.17 13.74
N LEU A 295 -2.41 20.29 13.02
CA LEU A 295 -2.69 20.51 11.60
C LEU A 295 -3.63 21.70 11.42
N ASP A 296 -4.72 21.76 12.18
CA ASP A 296 -5.69 22.86 12.15
C ASP A 296 -4.99 24.20 12.42
N GLU A 297 -4.13 24.26 13.44
CA GLU A 297 -3.31 25.44 13.73
C GLU A 297 -2.37 25.81 12.57
N ALA A 298 -1.63 24.84 12.03
CA ALA A 298 -0.64 25.07 10.97
C ALA A 298 -1.30 25.53 9.66
N VAL A 299 -2.48 25.02 9.35
CA VAL A 299 -3.23 25.30 8.14
C VAL A 299 -4.04 26.60 8.29
N GLY A 300 -4.62 26.82 9.47
CA GLY A 300 -5.41 28.02 9.81
C GLY A 300 -4.58 29.27 10.07
N ALA A 301 -3.31 29.14 10.45
CA ALA A 301 -2.40 30.29 10.57
C ALA A 301 -2.07 30.95 9.22
N GLY A 302 -2.40 30.30 8.10
CA GLY A 302 -2.02 30.72 6.74
C GLY A 302 -0.52 30.55 6.48
N GLU A 303 -0.11 30.49 5.21
CA GLU A 303 1.31 30.74 4.91
C GLU A 303 1.62 32.23 5.09
N PRO A 304 2.81 32.59 5.60
CA PRO A 304 3.28 33.96 5.56
C PRO A 304 3.46 34.37 4.10
N ASP A 305 2.78 35.45 3.69
CA ASP A 305 2.95 36.22 2.45
C ASP A 305 2.27 35.72 1.14
N GLY A 306 1.32 34.78 1.19
CA GLY A 306 0.54 34.36 0.02
C GLY A 306 -0.86 34.98 -0.08
N THR A 307 -1.28 35.42 -1.28
CA THR A 307 -2.72 35.67 -1.54
C THR A 307 -3.41 34.32 -1.72
N PRO A 308 -4.48 34.00 -0.96
CA PRO A 308 -5.17 32.72 -1.10
C PRO A 308 -5.64 32.54 -2.55
N VAL A 309 -5.37 31.37 -3.14
CA VAL A 309 -5.87 31.04 -4.47
C VAL A 309 -7.38 30.90 -4.41
N SER A 310 -8.08 31.56 -5.32
CA SER A 310 -9.53 31.53 -5.35
C SER A 310 -10.06 30.14 -5.72
N ALA A 311 -11.30 29.81 -5.34
CA ALA A 311 -11.90 28.50 -5.63
C ALA A 311 -11.96 28.23 -7.14
N VAL A 312 -12.18 29.28 -7.93
CA VAL A 312 -12.05 29.21 -9.40
C VAL A 312 -10.60 28.92 -9.80
N GLY A 313 -9.61 29.58 -9.22
CA GLY A 313 -8.20 29.33 -9.49
C GLY A 313 -7.80 27.87 -9.22
N GLN A 314 -8.24 27.29 -8.11
CA GLN A 314 -8.02 25.88 -7.77
C GLN A 314 -8.65 24.94 -8.81
N LEU A 315 -9.93 25.17 -9.15
CA LEU A 315 -10.63 24.38 -10.17
C LEU A 315 -9.90 24.43 -11.51
N LEU A 316 -9.47 25.62 -11.94
CA LEU A 316 -8.76 25.79 -13.21
C LEU A 316 -7.37 25.13 -13.19
N LEU A 317 -6.59 25.26 -12.12
CA LEU A 317 -5.28 24.60 -11.98
C LEU A 317 -5.41 23.07 -12.01
N GLY A 318 -6.39 22.52 -11.28
CA GLY A 318 -6.67 21.09 -11.26
C GLY A 318 -7.12 20.55 -12.62
N ILE A 319 -7.93 21.30 -13.37
CA ILE A 319 -8.37 20.92 -14.71
C ILE A 319 -7.23 21.07 -15.74
N TRP A 320 -6.50 22.18 -15.68
CA TRP A 320 -5.48 22.55 -16.67
C TRP A 320 -4.27 21.60 -16.69
N LYS A 321 -3.77 21.19 -15.51
CA LYS A 321 -2.66 20.22 -15.39
C LYS A 321 -2.98 18.83 -15.96
N GLN A 322 -4.23 18.56 -16.35
CA GLN A 322 -4.59 17.32 -17.09
C GLN A 322 -4.31 17.40 -18.57
N PHE A 323 -4.28 18.62 -19.11
CA PHE A 323 -4.15 18.86 -20.54
C PHE A 323 -2.73 19.24 -20.92
N GLU A 324 -1.97 19.88 -20.03
CA GLU A 324 -0.58 20.26 -20.30
C GLU A 324 0.42 19.90 -19.20
N SER A 325 1.52 19.29 -19.64
CA SER A 325 2.64 18.86 -18.80
C SER A 325 3.82 19.84 -18.84
N ASP A 326 3.87 20.71 -19.84
CA ASP A 326 4.92 21.71 -20.02
C ASP A 326 4.64 22.97 -19.17
N GLU A 327 5.62 23.44 -18.41
CA GLU A 327 5.47 24.55 -17.45
C GLU A 327 5.47 25.95 -18.10
N THR A 328 5.66 26.01 -19.42
CA THR A 328 5.79 27.27 -20.18
C THR A 328 4.46 27.86 -20.67
N THR A 329 3.35 27.17 -20.43
CA THR A 329 2.03 27.51 -20.97
C THR A 329 1.09 28.08 -19.89
N TYR A 330 0.86 29.40 -19.92
CA TYR A 330 0.07 30.12 -18.92
C TYR A 330 -1.34 30.49 -19.44
N LEU A 331 -2.35 30.36 -18.57
CA LEU A 331 -3.65 31.00 -18.74
C LEU A 331 -3.48 32.51 -18.59
N THR A 332 -4.01 33.30 -19.53
CA THR A 332 -3.81 34.77 -19.52
C THR A 332 -4.88 35.50 -18.72
N GLU A 333 -6.12 35.01 -18.73
CA GLU A 333 -7.25 35.67 -18.09
C GLU A 333 -8.40 34.68 -17.84
N VAL A 334 -9.25 35.02 -16.86
CA VAL A 334 -10.53 34.35 -16.59
C VAL A 334 -11.65 35.38 -16.77
N SER A 335 -12.44 35.24 -17.82
CA SER A 335 -13.59 36.10 -18.10
C SER A 335 -14.88 35.46 -17.59
N CYS A 336 -15.65 36.22 -16.80
CA CYS A 336 -16.97 35.84 -16.33
C CYS A 336 -18.02 36.65 -17.10
N GLU A 337 -18.82 36.00 -17.93
CA GLU A 337 -19.83 36.66 -18.77
C GLU A 337 -21.23 36.36 -18.24
N GLY A 338 -22.07 37.40 -18.09
CA GLY A 338 -23.43 37.25 -17.55
C GLY A 338 -23.51 36.87 -16.06
N ILE A 339 -22.37 36.78 -15.37
CA ILE A 339 -22.28 36.46 -13.95
C ILE A 339 -21.11 37.19 -13.30
N SER A 340 -21.31 37.72 -12.09
CA SER A 340 -20.22 38.39 -11.36
C SER A 340 -19.18 37.39 -10.88
N ARG A 341 -17.91 37.80 -10.83
CA ARG A 341 -16.80 36.97 -10.36
C ARG A 341 -17.05 36.40 -8.95
N GLN A 342 -17.58 37.20 -8.03
CA GLN A 342 -17.92 36.75 -6.67
C GLN A 342 -19.01 35.66 -6.65
N GLN A 343 -20.01 35.75 -7.54
CA GLN A 343 -21.02 34.70 -7.67
C GLN A 343 -20.44 33.41 -8.23
N VAL A 344 -19.53 33.51 -9.19
CA VAL A 344 -18.80 32.35 -9.74
C VAL A 344 -17.97 31.68 -8.63
N GLU A 345 -17.18 32.45 -7.89
CA GLU A 345 -16.37 31.95 -6.77
C GLU A 345 -17.22 31.19 -5.74
N ASN A 346 -18.32 31.79 -5.28
CA ASN A 346 -19.20 31.15 -4.30
C ASN A 346 -19.86 29.88 -4.84
N ARG A 347 -20.26 29.86 -6.12
CA ARG A 347 -20.85 28.68 -6.75
C ARG A 347 -19.84 27.54 -6.83
N VAL A 348 -18.65 27.82 -7.36
CA VAL A 348 -17.57 26.85 -7.49
C VAL A 348 -17.15 26.33 -6.12
N HIS A 349 -16.95 27.20 -5.13
CA HIS A 349 -16.64 26.81 -3.75
C HIS A 349 -17.68 25.85 -3.15
N ASN A 350 -18.96 26.19 -3.25
CA ASN A 350 -20.05 25.35 -2.73
C ASN A 350 -20.16 24.00 -3.47
N ALA A 351 -19.95 23.99 -4.80
CA ALA A 351 -19.99 22.77 -5.59
C ALA A 351 -18.79 21.86 -5.31
N LEU A 352 -17.60 22.43 -5.09
CA LEU A 352 -16.41 21.70 -4.64
C LEU A 352 -16.63 21.08 -3.25
N ALA A 353 -17.16 21.86 -2.30
CA ALA A 353 -17.51 21.37 -0.97
C ALA A 353 -18.55 20.22 -1.00
N ARG A 354 -19.43 20.21 -2.00
CA ARG A 354 -20.43 19.14 -2.23
C ARG A 354 -19.91 17.99 -3.09
N GLN A 355 -18.68 18.08 -3.58
CA GLN A 355 -18.07 17.11 -4.49
C GLN A 355 -18.94 16.84 -5.73
N GLU A 356 -19.51 17.91 -6.32
CA GLU A 356 -20.30 17.79 -7.54
C GLU A 356 -19.43 17.23 -8.69
N THR A 357 -20.04 16.46 -9.59
CA THR A 357 -19.34 15.92 -10.76
C THR A 357 -19.14 17.01 -11.82
N ILE A 358 -18.00 16.98 -12.51
CA ILE A 358 -17.75 17.83 -13.69
C ILE A 358 -18.23 17.10 -14.95
N ASP A 359 -19.18 17.69 -15.66
CA ASP A 359 -19.75 17.13 -16.89
C ASP A 359 -19.08 17.72 -18.14
N TRP A 360 -18.39 16.91 -18.93
CA TRP A 360 -17.78 17.39 -20.19
C TRP A 360 -18.82 17.55 -21.29
N ILE A 361 -18.91 18.75 -21.87
CA ILE A 361 -19.79 19.04 -23.01
C ILE A 361 -19.04 18.74 -24.32
N VAL A 362 -17.82 19.28 -24.45
CA VAL A 362 -16.98 19.12 -25.64
C VAL A 362 -15.54 18.85 -25.21
N ARG A 363 -14.96 17.79 -25.77
CA ARG A 363 -13.52 17.51 -25.72
C ARG A 363 -13.02 17.33 -27.15
N ALA A 364 -12.28 18.29 -27.66
CA ALA A 364 -11.94 18.32 -29.08
C ALA A 364 -10.43 18.37 -29.30
N GLN A 365 -9.95 17.55 -30.23
CA GLN A 365 -8.52 17.52 -30.59
C GLN A 365 -8.00 18.82 -31.19
N ASN A 366 -8.89 19.68 -31.73
CA ASN A 366 -8.53 20.92 -32.45
C ASN A 366 -9.46 22.12 -32.11
N SER A 367 -10.20 22.09 -31.00
CA SER A 367 -11.03 23.24 -30.57
C SER A 367 -11.08 23.37 -29.05
N ASN A 368 -11.75 24.42 -28.57
CA ASN A 368 -11.86 24.67 -27.14
C ASN A 368 -12.60 23.53 -26.43
N ASP A 369 -12.09 23.14 -25.26
CA ASP A 369 -12.75 22.17 -24.40
C ASP A 369 -13.76 22.90 -23.50
N SER A 370 -14.90 22.26 -23.23
CA SER A 370 -15.93 22.84 -22.36
C SER A 370 -16.54 21.81 -21.42
N CYS A 371 -16.76 22.22 -20.18
CA CYS A 371 -17.42 21.42 -19.17
C CYS A 371 -18.51 22.23 -18.43
N ARG A 372 -19.39 21.51 -17.72
CA ARG A 372 -20.36 22.07 -16.78
C ARG A 372 -19.99 21.69 -15.37
N PHE A 373 -20.08 22.67 -14.47
CA PHE A 373 -19.83 22.49 -13.06
C PHE A 373 -20.50 23.62 -12.27
N ALA A 374 -21.09 23.36 -11.10
CA ALA A 374 -21.72 24.38 -10.26
C ALA A 374 -22.83 25.23 -10.95
N GLY A 375 -23.52 24.65 -11.94
CA GLY A 375 -24.49 25.38 -12.78
C GLY A 375 -23.85 26.45 -13.69
N LEU A 376 -22.56 26.28 -14.01
CA LEU A 376 -21.77 27.11 -14.91
C LEU A 376 -21.27 26.27 -16.08
N THR A 377 -21.09 26.90 -17.24
CA THR A 377 -20.30 26.36 -18.35
C THR A 377 -18.93 27.02 -18.33
N ILE A 378 -17.88 26.19 -18.27
CA ILE A 378 -16.48 26.62 -18.25
C ILE A 378 -15.84 26.17 -19.55
N THR A 379 -15.30 27.12 -20.31
CA THR A 379 -14.64 26.88 -21.59
C THR A 379 -13.15 27.16 -21.46
N PHE A 380 -12.33 26.17 -21.78
CA PHE A 380 -10.88 26.21 -21.77
C PHE A 380 -10.34 26.49 -23.17
N PRO A 381 -9.27 27.30 -23.30
CA PRO A 381 -8.67 27.55 -24.60
C PRO A 381 -8.01 26.27 -25.15
N HIS A 382 -8.15 26.05 -26.46
CA HIS A 382 -7.56 24.89 -27.13
C HIS A 382 -6.02 24.85 -27.06
N ARG A 383 -5.36 26.02 -27.12
CA ARG A 383 -3.91 26.15 -26.99
C ARG A 383 -3.56 27.37 -26.12
N PRO A 384 -2.52 27.28 -25.28
CA PRO A 384 -2.06 28.42 -24.49
C PRO A 384 -1.15 29.34 -25.32
N PRO A 385 -0.96 30.62 -24.93
CA PRO A 385 -1.72 31.32 -23.89
C PRO A 385 -3.17 31.61 -24.31
N GLY A 386 -4.12 31.50 -23.39
CA GLY A 386 -5.53 31.66 -23.73
C GLY A 386 -6.46 32.02 -22.57
N LEU A 387 -7.66 32.46 -22.94
CA LEU A 387 -8.72 32.94 -22.03
C LEU A 387 -9.63 31.79 -21.60
N VAL A 388 -9.83 31.64 -20.29
CA VAL A 388 -10.92 30.82 -19.75
C VAL A 388 -12.20 31.65 -19.71
N ARG A 389 -13.30 31.10 -20.23
CA ARG A 389 -14.63 31.75 -20.17
C ARG A 389 -15.56 30.98 -19.24
N ILE A 390 -16.21 31.70 -18.34
CA ILE A 390 -17.20 31.16 -17.40
C ILE A 390 -18.53 31.87 -17.61
N GLN A 391 -19.59 31.09 -17.85
CA GLN A 391 -20.95 31.56 -18.12
C GLN A 391 -21.97 30.74 -17.33
N ARG A 392 -23.21 31.23 -17.16
CA ARG A 392 -24.30 30.41 -16.62
C ARG A 392 -24.75 29.39 -17.66
N THR A 393 -25.02 28.16 -17.23
CA THR A 393 -25.42 27.08 -18.15
C THR A 393 -26.72 27.37 -18.89
N GLU A 394 -27.63 28.14 -18.29
CA GLU A 394 -28.95 28.47 -18.83
C GLU A 394 -28.90 29.44 -20.04
N ASP A 395 -27.83 30.22 -20.18
CA ASP A 395 -27.70 31.23 -21.24
C ASP A 395 -27.33 30.62 -22.61
N LEU A 396 -26.88 29.36 -22.66
CA LEU A 396 -26.51 28.66 -23.90
C LEU A 396 -27.71 28.00 -24.60
N THR A 397 -28.85 27.86 -23.93
CA THR A 397 -30.08 27.30 -24.50
C THR A 397 -30.98 28.33 -25.18
N GLY A 398 -30.62 29.62 -25.14
CA GLY A 398 -31.43 30.73 -25.66
C GLY A 398 -31.18 31.15 -27.11
N ASN A 399 -30.17 30.59 -27.80
CA ASN A 399 -29.92 30.82 -29.22
C ASN A 399 -30.08 29.51 -29.99
N ARG A 400 -31.33 29.13 -30.28
CA ARG A 400 -31.68 28.20 -31.36
C ARG A 400 -32.66 28.86 -32.31
#